data_AF-A0A7V9JWU1-F1
#
_entry.id   AF-A0A7V9JWU1-F1
#
_cell.length_a   1.000
_cell.length_b   1.000
_cell.length_c   1.000
_cell.angle_alpha   90.00
_cell.angle_beta   90.00
_cell.angle_gamma   90.00
#
_symmetry.space_group_name_H-M   'P 1'
#
loop_
_entity.id
_entity.type
_entity.pdbx_description
1 polymer ?
#
loop_
_entity_poly.entity_id
_entity_poly.type
_entity_poly.pdbx_seq_one_letter_code
_entity_poly.pdbx_strand_id
1 'polypeptide(L)' 'KGDVSDAMSRDLKRRGFNFVGSTILYAFMQACGLVNDHLVSCFRYNEIRDKNL' A
#
# COMPACT_ATOMS: atom_id res chain seq x y z
N LYS A 1 6.72 5.11 -4.11
CA LYS A 1 6.83 3.91 -4.98
C LYS A 1 8.05 3.15 -4.53
N GLY A 2 7.86 2.00 -3.89
CA GLY A 2 8.93 1.28 -3.21
C GLY A 2 9.00 -0.18 -3.63
N ASP A 3 10.09 -0.83 -3.22
CA ASP A 3 10.42 -2.21 -3.55
C ASP A 3 9.28 -3.19 -3.28
N VAL A 4 8.49 -2.94 -2.23
CA VAL A 4 7.32 -3.77 -1.86
C VAL A 4 6.22 -3.74 -2.92
N SER A 5 5.82 -2.54 -3.39
CA SER A 5 4.79 -2.41 -4.42
C SER A 5 5.23 -2.98 -5.77
N ASP A 6 6.53 -2.90 -6.08
CA ASP A 6 7.11 -3.48 -7.29
C ASP A 6 7.19 -5.01 -7.20
N ALA A 7 7.56 -5.55 -6.02
CA ALA A 7 7.55 -6.99 -5.76
C ALA A 7 6.14 -7.58 -5.86
N MET A 8 5.15 -6.91 -5.25
CA MET A 8 3.75 -7.31 -5.34
C MET A 8 3.24 -7.24 -6.78
N SER A 9 3.65 -6.23 -7.56
CA SER A 9 3.28 -6.11 -8.98
C SER A 9 3.79 -7.30 -9.79
N ARG A 10 5.06 -7.69 -9.58
CA ARG A 10 5.65 -8.85 -10.25
C ARG A 10 4.97 -10.16 -9.86
N ASP A 11 4.69 -10.34 -8.57
CA ASP A 11 4.06 -11.58 -8.08
C ASP A 11 2.61 -11.73 -8.59
N LEU A 12 1.81 -10.68 -8.49
CA LEU A 12 0.42 -10.72 -8.96
C LEU A 12 0.32 -10.88 -10.48
N LYS A 13 1.23 -10.27 -11.27
CA LYS A 13 1.33 -10.53 -12.71
C LYS A 13 1.63 -12.02 -12.98
N ARG A 14 2.56 -12.62 -12.23
CA ARG A 14 2.89 -14.05 -12.37
C ARG A 14 1.70 -14.95 -12.05
N ARG A 15 0.85 -14.55 -11.10
CA ARG A 15 -0.38 -15.26 -10.73
C ARG A 15 -1.55 -15.01 -11.70
N GLY A 16 -1.34 -14.27 -12.79
CA GLY A 16 -2.35 -14.04 -13.84
C GLY A 16 -3.27 -12.84 -13.61
N PHE A 17 -2.98 -11.98 -12.63
CA PHE A 17 -3.75 -10.75 -12.45
C PHE A 17 -3.39 -9.72 -13.53
N ASN A 18 -4.40 -9.01 -14.02
CA ASN A 18 -4.27 -7.89 -14.94
C ASN A 18 -4.44 -6.55 -14.21
N PHE A 19 -3.91 -5.46 -14.78
CA PHE A 19 -3.97 -4.11 -14.20
C PHE A 19 -3.36 -3.97 -12.79
N VAL A 20 -2.36 -4.78 -12.47
CA VAL A 20 -1.66 -4.76 -11.17
C VAL A 20 -0.30 -4.07 -11.26
N GLY A 21 -0.24 -2.88 -11.86
CA GLY A 21 0.98 -2.06 -11.93
C GLY A 21 1.41 -1.54 -10.54
N SER A 22 2.69 -1.21 -10.34
CA SER A 22 3.18 -0.84 -9.01
C SER A 22 2.56 0.44 -8.43
N THR A 23 2.20 1.41 -9.26
CA THR A 23 1.39 2.57 -8.81
C THR A 23 0.05 2.14 -8.23
N ILE A 24 -0.64 1.21 -8.92
CA ILE A 24 -1.95 0.71 -8.52
C ILE A 24 -1.83 -0.05 -7.21
N LEU A 25 -0.77 -0.86 -7.05
CA LEU A 25 -0.56 -1.61 -5.83
C LEU A 25 -0.11 -0.74 -4.66
N TYR A 26 0.65 0.32 -4.90
CA TYR A 26 0.93 1.29 -3.84
C TYR A 26 -0.36 1.97 -3.35
N ALA A 27 -1.23 2.39 -4.28
CA ALA A 27 -2.54 2.96 -3.92
C ALA A 27 -3.44 1.95 -3.19
N PHE A 28 -3.43 0.68 -3.62
CA PHE A 28 -4.12 -0.41 -2.93
C PHE A 28 -3.60 -0.59 -1.51
N MET A 29 -2.27 -0.57 -1.31
CA MET A 29 -1.65 -0.68 0.01
C MET A 29 -2.09 0.47 0.93
N GLN A 30 -2.18 1.70 0.41
CA GLN A 30 -2.70 2.84 1.18
C GLN A 30 -4.16 2.63 1.56
N ALA A 31 -5.01 2.21 0.62
CA ALA A 31 -6.44 2.03 0.84
C ALA A 31 -6.78 0.88 1.82
N CYS A 32 -6.04 -0.22 1.76
CA CYS A 32 -6.23 -1.39 2.63
C CYS A 32 -5.52 -1.27 3.98
N GLY A 33 -4.83 -0.15 4.26
CA GLY A 33 -4.12 0.07 5.51
C GLY A 33 -2.83 -0.76 5.66
N LEU A 34 -2.28 -1.27 4.55
CA LEU A 34 -0.96 -1.93 4.54
C LEU A 34 0.18 -0.92 4.70
N VAL A 35 -0.07 0.36 4.40
CA VAL A 35 0.81 1.49 4.71
C VAL A 35 -0.01 2.64 5.29
N ASN A 36 0.54 3.30 6.31
CA ASN A 36 0.01 4.54 6.82
C ASN A 36 0.69 5.72 6.13
N ASP A 37 0.08 6.20 5.06
CA ASP A 37 0.57 7.34 4.28
C ASP A 37 -0.36 8.56 4.41
N HIS A 38 -1.08 8.65 5.53
CA HIS A 38 -1.79 9.86 5.87
C HIS A 38 -0.80 11.01 6.09
N LEU A 39 -1.21 12.23 5.77
CA LEU A 39 -0.45 13.43 6.14
C LEU A 39 -0.27 13.45 7.67
N VAL A 40 0.89 13.87 8.15
CA VAL A 40 1.19 13.97 9.59
C VAL A 40 0.24 14.89 10.36
N SER A 41 -0.38 15.85 9.66
CA SER A 41 -1.41 16.75 10.19
C SER A 41 -2.82 16.16 10.17
N CYS A 42 -3.03 14.98 9.56
CA CYS A 42 -4.32 14.30 9.55
C CYS A 42 -4.66 13.82 10.96
N PHE A 43 -5.88 14.09 11.42
CA PHE A 43 -6.35 13.66 12.75
C PHE A 43 -6.28 12.13 12.97
N ARG A 44 -6.25 11.35 11.88
CA ARG A 44 -6.12 9.89 11.92
C ARG A 44 -4.68 9.39 11.98
N TYR A 45 -3.68 10.21 11.61
CA TYR A 45 -2.30 9.76 11.42
C TYR A 45 -1.75 9.02 12.65
N ASN A 46 -1.83 9.64 13.82
CA ASN A 46 -1.39 9.02 15.08
C ASN A 46 -2.32 7.87 15.51
N GLU A 47 -3.63 8.02 15.30
CA GLU A 47 -4.61 6.99 15.69
C GLU A 47 -4.35 5.65 15.00
N ILE A 48 -3.92 5.65 13.73
CA ILE A 48 -3.64 4.41 13.00
C ILE A 48 -2.15 4.05 12.97
N ARG A 49 -1.24 4.94 13.36
CA ARG A 49 0.19 4.63 13.52
C ARG A 49 0.42 3.73 14.73
N ASP A 50 -0.27 4.00 15.83
CA ASP A 50 -0.05 3.31 17.10
C ASP A 50 -0.92 2.04 17.24
N LYS A 51 -1.69 1.70 16.20
CA LYS A 51 -2.35 0.40 16.07
C LYS A 51 -1.29 -0.66 15.77
N ASN A 52 -0.67 -1.17 16.83
CA ASN A 52 0.09 -2.42 16.79
C ASN A 52 -0.88 -3.56 16.41
N LEU A 53 -0.92 -3.89 15.12
CA LEU A 53 -1.24 -5.23 14.66
C LEU A 53 0.04 -6.07 14.71
#